data_AF-A0A7G1IA54-F1
#
_entry.id   AF-A0A7G1IA54-F1
#
_cell.length_a   1.000
_cell.length_b   1.000
_cell.length_c   1.000
_cell.angle_alpha   90.00
_cell.angle_beta   90.00
_cell.angle_gamma   90.00
#
_symmetry.space_group_name_H-M   'P 1'
#
loop_
_entity.id
_entity.type
_entity.pdbx_description
1 polymer ?
#
loop_
_entity_poly.entity_id
_entity_poly.type
_entity_poly.pdbx_seq_one_letter_code
_entity_poly.pdbx_strand_id
1 'polypeptide(L)'
;MLICDLDEAVADTVLRVLAPLGLVFDENSPWLRVSACTGSPGCARSVADVRADAARELDADTVGHRHFVGCERACGSPLSGEVLVATGDGYRALRNNDTLG
;
A
#
# COMPACT_ATOMS: atom_id res chain seq x y z
N MET A 1 0.41 -5.75 -10.22
CA MET A 1 0.23 -6.15 -11.63
C MET A 1 0.97 -7.46 -11.82
N LEU A 2 0.39 -8.43 -12.53
CA LEU A 2 1.04 -9.69 -12.85
C LEU A 2 1.19 -9.79 -14.37
N ILE A 3 2.38 -10.15 -14.84
CA ILE A 3 2.64 -10.47 -16.25
C ILE A 3 3.00 -11.95 -16.28
N CYS A 4 2.16 -12.76 -16.92
CA CYS A 4 2.31 -14.22 -16.98
C CYS A 4 2.96 -14.66 -18.28
N ASP A 5 3.28 -15.96 -18.36
CA ASP A 5 3.69 -16.66 -19.58
C ASP A 5 4.97 -16.10 -20.23
N LEU A 6 5.90 -15.62 -19.39
CA LEU A 6 7.21 -15.17 -19.83
C LEU A 6 8.22 -16.32 -19.70
N ASP A 7 8.94 -16.60 -20.78
CA ASP A 7 10.20 -17.32 -20.67
C ASP A 7 11.29 -16.41 -20.06
N GLU A 8 12.43 -17.01 -19.70
CA GLU A 8 13.53 -16.31 -19.03
C GLU A 8 14.09 -15.14 -19.85
N ALA A 9 14.26 -15.32 -21.16
CA ALA A 9 14.82 -14.28 -22.04
C ALA A 9 13.88 -13.07 -22.18
N VAL A 10 12.57 -13.33 -22.22
CA VAL A 10 11.56 -12.27 -22.23
C VAL A 10 11.47 -11.60 -20.86
N ALA A 11 11.53 -12.35 -19.76
CA ALA A 11 11.53 -11.79 -18.41
C ALA A 11 12.70 -10.81 -18.19
N ASP A 12 13.92 -11.17 -18.61
CA ASP A 12 15.08 -10.27 -18.56
C ASP A 12 14.89 -8.99 -19.39
N THR A 13 14.21 -9.10 -20.53
CA THR A 13 13.88 -7.93 -21.35
C THR A 13 12.85 -7.04 -20.67
N VAL A 14 11.83 -7.63 -20.05
CA VAL A 14 10.82 -6.92 -19.25
C VAL A 14 11.48 -6.14 -18.11
N LEU A 15 12.39 -6.77 -17.36
CA LEU A 15 13.13 -6.08 -16.28
C LEU A 15 13.89 -4.87 -16.79
N ARG A 16 14.65 -5.02 -17.89
CA ARG A 16 15.46 -3.94 -18.49
C ARG A 16 14.63 -2.78 -19.02
N VAL A 17 13.41 -3.04 -19.49
CA VAL A 17 12.53 -1.98 -20.04
C VAL A 17 11.69 -1.34 -18.95
N LEU A 18 11.11 -2.11 -18.03
CA LEU A 18 10.14 -1.61 -17.07
C LEU A 18 10.80 -0.97 -15.85
N ALA A 19 11.97 -1.44 -15.40
CA ALA A 19 12.64 -0.83 -14.26
C ALA A 19 13.00 0.65 -14.50
N PRO A 20 13.57 1.04 -15.66
CA PRO A 20 13.80 2.46 -15.99
C PRO A 20 12.52 3.30 -16.10
N LEU A 21 11.36 2.67 -16.31
CA LEU A 21 10.06 3.34 -16.35
C LEU A 21 9.42 3.51 -14.96
N GLY A 22 10.16 3.17 -13.89
CA GLY A 22 9.73 3.37 -12.51
C GLY A 22 8.99 2.17 -11.90
N LEU A 23 9.02 1.00 -12.54
CA LEU A 23 8.53 -0.23 -11.90
C LEU A 23 9.60 -0.79 -10.97
N VAL A 24 9.17 -1.20 -9.78
CA VAL A 24 10.05 -1.74 -8.74
C VAL A 24 10.08 -3.26 -8.83
N PHE A 25 11.28 -3.83 -8.85
CA PHE A 25 11.52 -5.28 -8.88
C PHE A 25 12.38 -5.78 -7.71
N ASP A 26 12.74 -4.88 -6.78
CA ASP A 26 13.49 -5.23 -5.57
C ASP A 26 12.55 -5.80 -4.50
N GLU A 27 12.83 -7.03 -4.05
CA GLU A 27 12.09 -7.72 -2.99
C GLU A 27 12.23 -7.04 -1.62
N ASN A 28 13.24 -6.19 -1.44
CA ASN A 28 13.46 -5.45 -0.19
C ASN A 28 12.88 -4.03 -0.23
N SER A 29 12.19 -3.67 -1.31
CA SER A 29 11.68 -2.32 -1.50
C SER A 29 10.73 -1.89 -0.37
N PRO A 30 10.92 -0.68 0.21
CA PRO A 30 10.00 -0.12 1.19
C PRO A 30 8.54 -0.05 0.74
N TRP A 31 8.30 0.04 -0.57
CA TRP A 31 6.96 0.07 -1.15
C TRP A 31 6.16 -1.21 -0.89
N LEU A 32 6.81 -2.33 -0.58
CA LEU A 32 6.13 -3.57 -0.19
C LEU A 32 5.54 -3.53 1.24
N ARG A 33 5.96 -2.56 2.06
CA ARG A 33 5.50 -2.40 3.45
C ARG A 33 4.32 -1.45 3.60
N VAL A 34 3.92 -0.76 2.53
CA VAL A 34 2.82 0.21 2.60
C VAL A 34 1.80 -0.01 1.49
N SER A 35 0.54 0.22 1.82
CA SER A 35 -0.52 0.37 0.84
C SER A 35 -1.55 1.37 1.32
N ALA A 36 -2.44 1.80 0.42
CA ALA A 36 -3.48 2.75 0.76
C ALA A 36 -4.74 2.52 -0.06
N CYS A 37 -5.88 2.97 0.44
CA CYS A 37 -7.08 3.07 -0.37
C CYS A 37 -6.97 4.22 -1.38
N THR A 38 -8.04 4.50 -2.14
CA THR A 38 -8.03 5.59 -3.12
C THR A 38 -7.71 6.95 -2.50
N GLY A 39 -8.20 7.22 -1.29
CA GLY A 39 -7.95 8.49 -0.61
C GLY A 39 -8.58 9.72 -1.28
N SER A 40 -8.29 10.89 -0.74
CA SER A 40 -8.56 12.18 -1.39
C SER A 40 -7.51 12.43 -2.47
N PRO A 41 -7.83 13.09 -3.60
CA PRO A 41 -9.14 13.60 -4.00
C PRO A 41 -10.06 12.55 -4.66
N GLY A 42 -9.59 11.33 -4.87
CA GLY A 42 -10.32 10.30 -5.63
C GLY A 42 -11.52 9.67 -4.92
N CYS A 43 -11.71 9.92 -3.62
CA CYS A 43 -12.81 9.43 -2.82
C CYS A 43 -13.37 10.56 -1.93
N ALA A 44 -14.60 10.99 -2.19
CA ALA A 44 -15.26 12.07 -1.44
C ALA A 44 -15.53 11.75 0.05
N ARG A 45 -15.41 10.47 0.46
CA ARG A 45 -15.52 10.06 1.86
C ARG A 45 -14.20 10.16 2.62
N SER A 46 -13.08 10.28 1.90
CA SER A 46 -11.76 10.32 2.50
C SER A 46 -11.49 11.66 3.15
N VAL A 47 -10.99 11.64 4.38
CA VAL A 47 -10.59 12.87 5.09
C VAL A 47 -9.11 13.25 4.85
N ALA A 48 -8.34 12.39 4.18
CA ALA A 48 -6.91 12.60 3.89
C ALA A 48 -6.49 12.08 2.50
N ASP A 49 -5.35 12.54 1.99
CA ASP A 49 -4.66 11.96 0.84
C ASP A 49 -3.77 10.80 1.30
N VAL A 50 -4.42 9.67 1.59
CA VAL A 50 -3.74 8.53 2.20
C VAL A 50 -2.66 7.90 1.32
N ARG A 51 -2.64 8.18 0.02
CA ARG A 51 -1.58 7.70 -0.89
C ARG A 51 -0.32 8.54 -0.73
N ALA A 52 -0.47 9.86 -0.64
CA ALA A 52 0.65 10.74 -0.31
C ALA A 52 1.16 10.45 1.10
N ASP A 53 0.27 10.20 2.06
CA ASP A 53 0.64 9.85 3.44
C ASP A 53 1.41 8.53 3.49
N ALA A 54 0.95 7.48 2.80
CA ALA A 54 1.66 6.20 2.71
C ALA A 54 3.06 6.34 2.07
N ALA A 55 3.22 7.20 1.07
CA ALA A 55 4.51 7.44 0.43
C ALA A 55 5.53 8.13 1.36
N ARG A 56 5.08 8.98 2.30
CA ARG A 56 5.97 9.62 3.29
C ARG A 56 6.49 8.64 4.35
N GLU A 57 5.85 7.49 4.49
CA GLU A 57 6.19 6.48 5.49
C GLU A 57 7.22 5.45 5.01
N LEU A 58 7.70 5.58 3.77
CA LEU A 58 8.71 4.67 3.20
C LEU A 58 10.05 4.73 3.93
N ASP A 59 10.38 5.89 4.51
CA ASP A 59 11.61 6.11 5.28
C ASP A 59 11.48 5.72 6.75
N ALA A 60 10.28 5.35 7.21
CA ALA A 60 10.05 4.97 8.59
C ALA A 60 10.54 3.53 8.85
N ASP A 61 11.23 3.33 9.98
CA ASP A 61 11.66 2.01 10.45
C ASP A 61 10.47 1.29 11.12
N THR A 62 9.47 0.96 10.32
CA THR A 62 8.25 0.29 10.77
C THR A 62 8.32 -1.20 10.51
N VAL A 63 8.01 -2.00 11.54
CA VAL A 63 7.91 -3.45 11.41
C VAL A 63 6.54 -3.84 10.85
N GLY A 64 6.53 -4.58 9.75
CA GLY A 64 5.32 -5.12 9.13
C GLY A 64 4.64 -4.18 8.13
N HIS A 65 3.59 -4.70 7.47
CA HIS A 65 2.85 -3.96 6.46
C HIS A 65 1.81 -3.02 7.10
N ARG A 66 1.73 -1.77 6.59
CA ARG A 66 0.78 -0.75 7.03
C ARG A 66 -0.14 -0.33 5.89
N HIS A 67 -1.45 -0.31 6.14
CA HIS A 67 -2.46 0.09 5.18
C HIS A 67 -3.16 1.39 5.61
N PHE A 68 -3.00 2.46 4.85
CA PHE A 68 -3.58 3.77 5.14
C PHE A 68 -4.97 3.90 4.51
N VAL A 69 -5.99 4.14 5.33
CA VAL A 69 -7.38 4.27 4.88
C VAL A 69 -7.95 5.62 5.25
N GLY A 70 -8.65 6.23 4.30
CA GLY A 70 -9.12 7.60 4.40
C GLY A 70 -10.41 7.80 5.19
N CYS A 71 -11.11 6.73 5.54
CA CYS A 71 -12.36 6.77 6.32
C CYS A 71 -12.64 5.42 6.98
N GLU A 72 -13.68 5.35 7.82
CA GLU A 72 -14.05 4.14 8.56
C GLU A 72 -14.41 2.94 7.68
N ARG A 73 -14.68 3.12 6.38
CA ARG A 73 -14.99 2.02 5.45
C ARG A 73 -13.80 1.09 5.20
N ALA A 74 -12.58 1.56 5.50
CA ALA A 74 -11.36 0.76 5.49
C ALA A 74 -11.15 -0.10 4.21
N CYS A 75 -11.40 0.49 3.04
CA CYS A 75 -11.39 -0.22 1.77
C CYS A 75 -9.99 -0.75 1.43
N GLY A 76 -9.88 -2.04 1.12
CA GLY A 76 -8.61 -2.67 0.78
C GLY A 76 -7.78 -3.12 1.99
N SER A 77 -8.37 -3.10 3.20
CA SER A 77 -7.73 -3.63 4.40
C SER A 77 -7.21 -5.06 4.16
N PRO A 78 -5.90 -5.31 4.35
CA PRO A 78 -5.32 -6.63 4.20
C PRO A 78 -5.70 -7.56 5.35
N LEU A 79 -5.52 -8.87 5.15
CA LEU A 79 -5.71 -9.88 6.19
C LEU A 79 -4.69 -9.77 7.34
N SER A 80 -3.49 -9.25 7.04
CA SER A 80 -2.41 -9.07 7.98
C SER A 80 -1.76 -7.70 7.81
N GLY A 81 -1.15 -7.20 8.89
CA GLY A 81 -0.60 -5.85 8.96
C GLY A 81 -1.49 -4.88 9.74
N GLU A 82 -0.98 -3.68 9.94
CA GLU A 82 -1.68 -2.61 10.65
C GLU A 82 -2.55 -1.82 9.66
N VAL A 83 -3.81 -1.56 10.02
CA VAL A 83 -4.69 -0.66 9.26
C VAL A 83 -4.80 0.65 10.01
N LEU A 84 -4.50 1.77 9.35
CA LEU A 84 -4.49 3.11 9.93
C LEU A 84 -5.60 3.95 9.31
N VAL A 85 -6.57 4.33 10.13
CA VAL A 85 -7.71 5.16 9.71
C VAL A 85 -7.40 6.62 9.97
N ALA A 86 -7.52 7.45 8.93
CA ALA A 86 -7.39 8.89 9.05
C ALA A 86 -8.54 9.48 9.90
N THR A 87 -8.22 10.40 10.81
CA THR A 87 -9.18 11.02 11.75
C THR A 87 -9.26 12.54 11.66
N GLY A 88 -8.69 13.16 10.62
CA GLY A 88 -8.58 14.62 10.50
C GLY A 88 -7.39 15.21 11.29
N ASP A 89 -7.14 14.69 12.49
CA ASP A 89 -6.00 15.07 13.36
C ASP A 89 -4.80 14.12 13.27
N GLY A 90 -4.79 13.22 12.28
CA GLY A 90 -3.77 12.18 12.12
C GLY A 90 -4.41 10.82 11.84
N TYR A 91 -3.83 9.77 12.43
CA TYR A 91 -4.23 8.39 12.21
C TYR A 91 -4.46 7.64 13.52
N ARG A 92 -5.44 6.73 13.49
CA ARG A 92 -5.64 5.73 14.54
C ARG A 92 -5.54 4.33 13.96
N ALA A 93 -4.95 3.40 14.70
CA ALA A 93 -5.02 1.99 14.35
C ALA A 93 -6.48 1.50 14.40
N LEU A 94 -6.91 0.80 13.35
CA LEU A 94 -8.14 0.04 13.36
C LEU A 94 -7.90 -1.20 14.25
N ARG A 95 -8.57 -1.25 15.40
CA ARG A 95 -8.57 -2.47 16.21
C ARG A 95 -9.45 -3.49 15.52
N ASN A 96 -8.86 -4.61 15.10
CA ASN A 96 -9.64 -5.76 14.63
C ASN A 96 -10.41 -6.31 15.83
N ASN A 97 -11.72 -6.09 15.87
CA ASN A 97 -12.60 -6.80 16.79
C ASN A 97 -13.03 -8.10 16.10
N ASP A 98 -12.35 -9.19 16.44
CA ASP A 98 -12.70 -10.62 16.30
C ASP A 98 -13.26 -11.13 14.96
N THR A 99 -12.49 -11.98 14.28
CA THR A 99 -13.06 -13.16 13.58
C THR A 99 -12.08 -14.34 13.66
N LEU A 100 -11.87 -14.83 14.89
CA LEU A 100 -11.73 -16.26 15.14
C LEU A 100 -13.04 -16.70 15.80
N GLY A 101 -14.00 -17.04 14.95
CA GLY A 101 -15.22 -17.78 15.27
C GLY A 101 -15.39 -18.85 14.22
#